data_AF-A0A381IBW0-F1
#
_entry.id   AF-A0A381IBW0-F1
#
_cell.length_a   1.000
_cell.length_b   1.000
_cell.length_c   1.000
_cell.angle_alpha   90.00
_cell.angle_beta   90.00
_cell.angle_gamma   90.00
#
_symmetry.space_group_name_H-M   'P 1'
#
loop_
_entity.id
_entity.type
_entity.pdbx_description
1 polymer ?
#
loop_
_entity_poly.entity_id
_entity_poly.type
_entity_poly.pdbx_seq_one_letter_code
_entity_poly.pdbx_strand_id
1 'polypeptide(L)' 'MNDFDLCIVFANAIDNAIKACRVVDKQNRYLKLSTKLEGGFFMIEIKNSYNLINNYTSGSGIGLLNIKEIAKKYQGL' A
#
# COMPACT_ATOMS: atom_id res chain seq x y z
N MET A 1 16.23 -5.38 4.48
CA MET A 1 15.07 -4.90 5.24
C MET A 1 14.76 -5.93 6.32
N ASN A 2 14.51 -5.49 7.56
CA ASN A 2 14.12 -6.42 8.62
C ASN A 2 12.62 -6.73 8.57
N ASP A 3 12.22 -7.84 9.18
CA ASP A 3 10.84 -8.34 9.12
C ASP A 3 9.83 -7.39 9.78
N PHE A 4 10.25 -6.66 10.81
CA PHE A 4 9.38 -5.70 11.50
C PHE A 4 9.02 -4.50 10.62
N ASP A 5 10.01 -3.96 9.89
CA ASP A 5 9.79 -2.87 8.94
C ASP A 5 8.88 -3.33 7.79
N LEU A 6 9.07 -4.56 7.30
CA LEU A 6 8.16 -5.17 6.32
C LEU A 6 6.72 -5.27 6.85
N CYS A 7 6.55 -5.74 8.09
CA CYS A 7 5.24 -5.81 8.73
C CYS A 7 4.56 -4.44 8.81
N ILE A 8 5.30 -3.38 9.16
CA ILE A 8 4.74 -2.01 9.19
C ILE A 8 4.30 -1.58 7.79
N VAL A 9 5.13 -1.80 6.76
CA VAL A 9 4.78 -1.43 5.38
C VAL A 9 3.54 -2.19 4.91
N PHE A 10 3.50 -3.51 5.09
CA PHE A 10 2.35 -4.32 4.70
C PHE A 10 1.09 -3.94 5.47
N ALA A 11 1.17 -3.79 6.80
CA ALA A 11 0.00 -3.47 7.62
C ALA A 11 -0.63 -2.13 7.21
N ASN A 12 0.18 -1.08 7.06
CA ASN A 12 -0.32 0.24 6.67
C ASN A 12 -0.86 0.25 5.23
N ALA A 13 -0.19 -0.44 4.30
CA ALA A 13 -0.60 -0.45 2.90
C ALA A 13 -1.88 -1.30 2.69
N ILE A 14 -1.99 -2.44 3.37
CA ILE A 14 -3.20 -3.29 3.36
C ILE A 14 -4.38 -2.58 4.02
N ASP A 15 -4.17 -1.94 5.18
CA ASP A 15 -5.20 -1.16 5.86
C ASP A 15 -5.74 -0.02 4.98
N ASN A 16 -4.84 0.72 4.31
CA ASN A 16 -5.23 1.74 3.33
C ASN A 16 -6.09 1.15 2.19
N ALA A 17 -5.66 0.02 1.62
CA ALA A 17 -6.37 -0.61 0.53
C ALA A 17 -7.75 -1.12 0.94
N ILE A 18 -7.88 -1.72 2.14
CA ILE A 18 -9.16 -2.17 2.70
C ILE A 18 -10.08 -0.97 2.95
N LYS A 19 -9.57 0.12 3.55
CA LYS A 19 -10.35 1.34 3.81
C LYS A 19 -10.94 1.90 2.52
N ALA A 20 -10.13 2.00 1.46
CA ALA A 20 -10.60 2.46 0.15
C ALA A 20 -11.63 1.50 -0.48
N CYS A 21 -11.51 0.18 -0.29
CA CYS A 21 -12.51 -0.78 -0.78
C CYS A 21 -13.89 -0.67 -0.09
N ARG A 22 -14.01 -0.01 1.08
CA ARG A 22 -15.27 0.03 1.83
C ARG A 22 -16.42 0.70 1.06
N VAL A 23 -16.10 1.62 0.14
CA VAL A 23 -17.09 2.32 -0.68
C VAL A 23 -17.44 1.59 -1.98
N VAL A 24 -16.79 0.46 -2.27
CA VAL A 24 -17.07 -0.38 -3.44
C VAL A 24 -18.12 -1.43 -3.07
N ASP A 25 -19.00 -1.79 -4.00
CA ASP A 25 -19.97 -2.88 -3.83
C ASP A 25 -19.28 -4.19 -3.45
N LYS A 26 -19.86 -4.94 -2.52
CA LYS A 26 -19.24 -6.14 -1.95
C LYS A 26 -18.82 -7.15 -3.02
N GLN A 27 -19.65 -7.38 -4.05
CA GLN A 27 -19.33 -8.32 -5.13
C GLN A 27 -18.15 -7.89 -6.02
N ASN A 28 -17.80 -6.60 -6.01
CA ASN A 28 -16.74 -6.03 -6.85
C ASN A 28 -15.44 -5.79 -6.07
N ARG A 29 -15.41 -6.12 -4.77
CA ARG A 29 -14.23 -5.90 -3.92
C ARG A 29 -13.13 -6.90 -4.26
N TYR A 30 -11.95 -6.38 -4.49
CA TYR A 30 -10.74 -7.19 -4.54
C TYR A 30 -9.58 -6.47 -3.84
N LEU A 31 -8.65 -7.28 -3.35
CA LEU A 31 -7.34 -6.85 -2.91
C LEU A 31 -6.32 -7.78 -3.55
N LYS A 32 -5.33 -7.21 -4.22
CA LYS A 32 -4.22 -7.94 -4.81
C LYS A 32 -2.93 -7.40 -4.23
N LEU A 33 -2.19 -8.28 -3.58
CA LEU A 33 -0.83 -8.05 -3.14
C LEU A 33 0.12 -8.82 -4.06
N SER A 34 1.16 -8.17 -4.54
CA SER A 34 2.23 -8.81 -5.28
C SER A 34 3.57 -8.22 -4.90
N THR A 35 4.60 -9.07 -4.92
CA THR A 35 5.98 -8.67 -4.65
C THR A 35 6.87 -9.14 -5.78
N LYS A 36 7.91 -8.37 -6.10
CA LYS A 36 8.90 -8.73 -7.12
C LYS A 36 10.29 -8.34 -6.65
N LEU A 37 11.28 -9.19 -6.92
CA LEU A 37 12.68 -8.82 -6.86
C LEU A 37 13.15 -8.51 -8.28
N GLU A 38 13.52 -7.27 -8.54
CA GLU A 38 13.96 -6.83 -9.88
C GLU A 38 15.00 -5.72 -9.76
N GLY A 39 16.12 -5.86 -10.48
CA GLY A 39 17.17 -4.83 -10.50
C GLY A 39 17.78 -4.50 -9.14
N GLY A 40 17.76 -5.45 -8.18
CA GLY A 40 18.22 -5.21 -6.81
C GLY A 40 17.18 -4.57 -5.89
N PHE A 41 15.97 -4.27 -6.39
CA PHE A 41 14.88 -3.71 -5.61
C PHE A 41 13.88 -4.79 -5.20
N PHE A 42 13.40 -4.70 -3.95
CA PHE A 42 12.23 -5.43 -3.49
C PHE A 42 10.99 -4.55 -3.68
N MET A 43 10.24 -4.81 -4.75
CA MET A 43 9.05 -4.06 -5.11
C MET A 43 7.82 -4.69 -4.45
N ILE A 44 7.03 -3.85 -3.80
CA ILE A 44 5.74 -4.21 -3.21
C ILE A 44 4.64 -3.46 -3.97
N GLU A 45 3.70 -4.19 -4.55
CA GLU A 45 2.54 -3.63 -5.23
C GLU A 45 1.26 -4.08 -4.52
N ILE A 46 0.42 -3.12 -4.13
CA ILE A 46 -0.92 -3.35 -3.61
C ILE A 46 -1.94 -2.68 -4.53
N LYS A 47 -2.86 -3.47 -5.07
CA LYS A 47 -3.96 -3.04 -5.93
C LYS A 47 -5.28 -3.40 -5.27
N ASN A 48 -6.30 -2.56 -5.47
CA ASN A 48 -7.62 -2.78 -4.92
C ASN A 48 -8.72 -2.32 -5.88
N SER A 49 -9.97 -2.66 -5.58
CA SER A 49 -11.12 -2.37 -6.43
C SER A 49 -11.59 -0.91 -6.42
N TYR A 50 -10.93 -0.04 -5.65
CA TYR A 50 -11.29 1.37 -5.57
C TYR A 50 -10.80 2.10 -6.83
N ASN A 51 -11.70 2.73 -7.56
CA ASN A 51 -11.36 3.51 -8.76
C ASN A 51 -11.35 5.02 -8.44
N LEU A 52 -10.19 5.62 -8.64
CA LEU A 52 -9.86 7.01 -8.34
C LEU A 52 -10.65 8.03 -9.18
N ILE A 53 -11.16 7.62 -10.35
CA ILE A 53 -11.83 8.50 -11.32
C ILE A 53 -13.04 9.22 -10.72
N ASN A 54 -13.63 8.72 -9.62
CA ASN A 54 -14.80 9.32 -9.00
C ASN A 54 -14.52 10.28 -7.83
N ASN A 55 -13.34 10.28 -7.18
CA ASN A 55 -13.00 11.20 -6.08
C ASN A 55 -11.53 11.01 -5.64
N TYR A 56 -10.60 11.79 -6.19
CA TYR A 56 -9.22 11.80 -5.69
C TYR A 56 -9.20 12.48 -4.32
N THR A 57 -8.92 11.73 -3.25
CA THR A 57 -8.62 12.31 -1.94
C THR A 57 -7.11 12.25 -1.72
N SER A 58 -6.45 13.40 -1.90
CA SER A 58 -5.08 13.61 -1.44
C SER A 58 -5.07 13.50 0.09
N GLY A 59 -4.55 12.40 0.63
CA GLY A 59 -4.48 12.19 2.08
C GLY A 59 -3.04 12.01 2.57
N SER A 60 -2.63 12.75 3.61
CA SER A 60 -1.40 12.50 4.37
C SER A 60 -1.74 11.84 5.71
N GLY A 61 -2.07 10.55 5.68
CA GLY A 61 -2.27 9.75 6.90
C GLY A 61 -0.96 9.25 7.49
N ILE A 62 -0.95 8.94 8.80
CA ILE A 62 0.21 8.35 9.52
C ILE A 62 0.72 7.09 8.81
N GLY A 63 -0.16 6.26 8.28
CA GLY A 63 0.26 5.04 7.57
C GLY A 63 1.07 5.31 6.30
N LEU A 64 0.73 6.37 5.54
CA LEU A 64 1.52 6.81 4.39
C LEU A 64 2.87 7.39 4.81
N LEU A 65 2.93 8.09 5.94
CA LEU A 65 4.19 8.57 6.51
C LEU A 65 5.10 7.41 6.93
N ASN A 66 4.56 6.41 7.62
CA ASN A 66 5.32 5.21 8.02
C ASN A 66 5.90 4.47 6.82
N ILE A 67 5.11 4.29 5.75
CA ILE A 67 5.59 3.66 4.51
C ILE A 67 6.74 4.47 3.90
N LYS A 68 6.61 5.80 3.82
CA LYS A 68 7.65 6.68 3.27
C LYS A 68 8.93 6.67 4.10
N GLU A 69 8.83 6.77 5.43
CA GLU A 69 10.01 6.79 6.29
C GLU A 69 10.75 5.46 6.27
N ILE A 70 10.04 4.33 6.20
CA ILE A 70 10.67 3.01 6.04
C ILE A 70 11.29 2.86 4.65
N ALA A 71 10.61 3.30 3.58
CA ALA A 71 11.17 3.22 2.23
C ALA A 71 12.50 4.01 2.14
N LYS A 72 12.53 5.24 2.67
CA LYS A 72 13.74 6.07 2.79
C LYS A 72 14.85 5.40 3.59
N LYS A 73 14.53 4.77 4.73
CA LYS A 73 15.49 4.02 5.57
C LYS A 73 16.26 2.96 4.77
N TYR A 74 15.64 2.41 3.73
CA TYR A 74 16.25 1.40 2.85
C TYR A 74 16.63 1.92 1.46
N GLN A 75 16.76 3.25 1.30
CA GLN A 75 17.13 3.89 0.03
C GLN A 75 16.16 3.55 -1.12
N GLY A 76 14.91 3.21 -0.79
CA GLY A 76 13.79 3.20 -1.72
C GLY A 76 13.22 4.61 -1.89
N LEU A 77 12.20 4.73 -2.74
CA LEU A 77 11.44 5.97 -2.98
C LEU A 77 11.00 6.70 -1.71
#